data_AF-K6TZE8-F1
#
_entry.id   AF-K6TZE8-F1
#
_cell.length_a   1.000
_cell.length_b   1.000
_cell.length_c   1.000
_cell.angle_alpha   90.00
_cell.angle_beta   90.00
_cell.angle_gamma   90.00
#
_symmetry.space_group_name_H-M   'P 1'
#
loop_
_entity.id
_entity.type
_entity.pdbx_description
1 polymer ?
#
loop_
_entity_poly.entity_id
_entity_poly.type
_entity_poly.pdbx_seq_one_letter_code
_entity_poly.pdbx_strand_id
1 'polypeptide(L)'
;MVSCPNCGTENEENSQFCQNCGQAIPNKLVTESSPQEKPSTLLIVLGYALSILGIFSVGILSVVGLILGIVLFRRGGPNKTHGIIIMILSVAILLIVVVGVLSLIVYRAYFYTP
;
A
#
# COMPACT_ATOMS: atom_id res chain seq x y z
N MET A 1 -40.70 0.57 17.21
CA MET A 1 -41.79 -0.26 16.66
C MET A 1 -42.13 0.18 15.23
N VAL A 2 -42.58 -0.73 14.37
CA VAL A 2 -42.98 -0.46 12.98
C VAL A 2 -44.45 -0.85 12.75
N SER A 3 -45.25 0.05 12.19
CA SER A 3 -46.65 -0.23 11.90
C SER A 3 -46.82 -0.96 10.57
N CYS A 4 -47.66 -1.99 10.55
CA CYS A 4 -47.95 -2.75 9.35
C CYS A 4 -48.78 -1.92 8.37
N PRO A 5 -48.34 -1.73 7.11
CA PRO A 5 -49.08 -0.94 6.13
C PRO A 5 -50.40 -1.58 5.69
N ASN A 6 -50.59 -2.88 5.95
CA ASN A 6 -51.80 -3.60 5.54
C ASN A 6 -52.93 -3.52 6.59
N CYS A 7 -52.61 -3.67 7.88
CA CYS A 7 -53.61 -3.75 8.94
C CYS A 7 -53.43 -2.73 10.08
N GLY A 8 -52.39 -1.90 10.04
CA GLY A 8 -52.12 -0.85 11.04
C GLY A 8 -51.55 -1.34 12.37
N THR A 9 -51.37 -2.66 12.57
CA THR A 9 -50.82 -3.22 13.81
C THR A 9 -49.36 -2.80 14.01
N GLU A 10 -48.99 -2.40 15.23
CA GLU A 10 -47.60 -2.16 15.60
C GLU A 10 -46.85 -3.48 15.83
N ASN A 11 -45.67 -3.60 15.23
CA ASN A 11 -44.78 -4.74 15.35
C ASN A 11 -43.38 -4.27 15.78
N GLU A 12 -42.53 -5.19 16.20
CA GLU A 12 -41.12 -4.89 16.50
C GLU A 12 -40.38 -4.41 15.25
N GLU A 13 -39.43 -3.48 15.38
CA GLU A 13 -38.69 -2.87 14.24
C GLU A 13 -37.94 -3.91 13.39
N ASN A 14 -37.63 -5.06 13.98
CA ASN A 14 -36.94 -6.16 13.33
C ASN A 14 -37.88 -7.28 12.83
N SER A 15 -39.20 -7.11 12.95
CA SER A 15 -40.17 -8.11 12.47
C SER A 15 -40.19 -8.15 10.95
N GLN A 16 -39.91 -9.32 10.37
CA GLN A 16 -39.99 -9.54 8.91
C GLN A 16 -41.45 -9.70 8.43
N PHE A 17 -42.35 -10.17 9.31
CA PHE A 17 -43.77 -10.37 9.02
C PHE A 17 -44.64 -9.77 10.14
N CYS A 18 -45.83 -9.31 9.80
CA CYS A 18 -46.79 -8.78 10.76
C CYS A 18 -47.39 -9.89 11.61
N GLN A 19 -47.38 -9.72 12.93
CA GLN A 19 -47.88 -10.71 13.88
C GLN A 19 -49.40 -10.90 13.84
N ASN A 20 -50.13 -9.94 13.25
CA ASN A 20 -51.59 -9.97 13.21
C ASN A 20 -52.16 -10.43 11.86
N CYS A 21 -51.59 -9.98 10.73
CA CYS A 21 -52.11 -10.33 9.40
C CYS A 21 -51.17 -11.18 8.54
N GLY A 22 -49.95 -11.47 9.01
CA GLY A 22 -48.96 -12.30 8.29
C GLY A 22 -48.26 -11.62 7.11
N GLN A 23 -48.64 -10.38 6.75
CA GLN A 23 -48.02 -9.64 5.64
C GLN A 23 -46.54 -9.30 5.94
N ALA A 24 -45.66 -9.43 4.96
CA ALA A 24 -44.26 -9.00 5.06
C ALA A 24 -44.16 -7.50 5.34
N ILE A 25 -43.32 -7.12 6.31
CA ILE A 25 -43.04 -5.73 6.66
C ILE A 25 -41.75 -5.32 5.94
N PRO A 26 -41.76 -4.24 5.14
CA PRO A 26 -40.55 -3.75 4.48
C PRO A 26 -39.61 -3.15 5.52
N ASN A 27 -38.76 -3.97 6.13
CA ASN A 27 -37.77 -3.49 7.08
C ASN A 27 -36.60 -2.82 6.33
N LYS A 28 -36.41 -1.52 6.57
CA LYS A 28 -35.35 -0.70 5.96
C LYS A 28 -34.09 -0.61 6.82
N LEU A 29 -33.88 -1.55 7.75
CA LEU A 29 -32.71 -1.60 8.66
C LEU A 29 -31.78 -2.77 8.37
N VAL A 30 -31.51 -3.03 7.09
CA VAL A 30 -30.17 -3.45 6.69
C VAL A 30 -29.62 -2.38 5.76
N THR A 31 -29.28 -1.23 6.36
CA THR A 31 -28.37 -0.25 5.76
C THR A 31 -27.08 -0.27 6.57
N GLU A 32 -26.39 -1.40 6.56
CA GLU A 32 -24.92 -1.42 6.64
C GLU A 32 -24.39 -1.55 5.20
N SER A 33 -24.33 -0.42 4.50
CA SER A 33 -23.45 -0.24 3.34
C SER A 33 -23.44 1.21 2.87
N SER A 34 -22.70 2.03 3.60
CA SER A 34 -21.99 3.17 3.01
C SER A 34 -20.73 3.36 3.87
N PRO A 35 -19.52 3.46 3.30
CA PRO A 35 -19.21 4.33 2.17
C PRO A 35 -18.50 3.65 0.98
N GLN A 36 -19.06 3.84 -0.23
CA GLN A 36 -18.23 3.95 -1.42
C GLN A 36 -17.38 5.22 -1.31
N GLU A 37 -16.17 5.04 -0.82
CA GLU A 37 -15.05 5.88 -1.19
C GLU A 37 -13.89 4.91 -1.37
N LYS A 38 -13.75 4.32 -2.56
CA LYS A 38 -12.57 3.50 -2.87
C LYS A 38 -11.41 4.49 -2.84
N PRO A 39 -10.54 4.51 -1.80
CA PRO A 39 -9.40 5.41 -1.80
C PRO A 39 -8.45 4.78 -2.81
N SER A 40 -8.58 5.28 -4.03
CA SER A 40 -7.56 5.35 -5.05
C SER A 40 -6.70 4.08 -5.19
N THR A 41 -7.27 3.06 -5.84
CA THR A 41 -6.45 2.08 -6.59
C THR A 41 -5.42 2.81 -7.45
N LEU A 42 -5.77 4.00 -7.96
CA LEU A 42 -4.85 4.93 -8.60
C LEU A 42 -3.67 5.30 -7.69
N LEU A 43 -3.88 5.66 -6.43
CA LEU A 43 -2.80 6.06 -5.50
C LEU A 43 -1.90 4.87 -5.15
N ILE A 44 -2.47 3.67 -5.04
CA ILE A 44 -1.69 2.44 -4.86
C ILE A 44 -0.82 2.19 -6.10
N VAL A 45 -1.40 2.22 -7.30
CA VAL A 45 -0.69 2.02 -8.56
C VAL A 45 0.37 3.11 -8.80
N LEU A 46 0.03 4.37 -8.53
CA LEU A 46 0.93 5.52 -8.61
C LEU A 46 2.06 5.39 -7.60
N GLY A 47 1.76 4.93 -6.38
CA GLY A 47 2.75 4.63 -5.34
C GLY A 47 3.75 3.57 -5.78
N TYR A 48 3.28 2.47 -6.37
CA TYR A 48 4.16 1.46 -6.95
C TYR A 48 4.97 1.99 -8.14
N ALA A 49 4.34 2.73 -9.06
CA ALA A 49 5.03 3.30 -10.22
C ALA A 49 6.16 4.26 -9.82
N LEU A 50 5.91 5.16 -8.85
CA LEU A 50 6.91 6.07 -8.32
C LEU A 50 8.01 5.32 -7.55
N SER A 51 7.65 4.28 -6.80
CA SER A 51 8.61 3.43 -6.09
C SER A 51 9.52 2.68 -7.06
N ILE A 52 8.97 2.09 -8.12
CA ILE A 52 9.73 1.40 -9.18
C ILE A 52 10.65 2.41 -9.88
N LEU A 53 10.14 3.57 -10.30
CA LEU A 53 10.94 4.62 -10.94
C LEU A 53 12.07 5.10 -10.03
N GLY A 54 11.80 5.26 -8.74
CA GLY A 54 12.78 5.58 -7.71
C GLY A 54 13.88 4.52 -7.62
N ILE A 55 13.51 3.25 -7.52
CA ILE A 55 14.46 2.13 -7.43
C ILE A 55 15.35 2.05 -8.67
N PHE A 56 14.77 2.20 -9.87
CA PHE A 56 15.55 2.22 -11.11
C PHE A 56 16.50 3.42 -11.15
N SER A 57 16.04 4.61 -10.78
CA SER A 57 16.89 5.81 -10.77
C SER A 57 18.05 5.71 -9.77
N VAL A 58 17.79 5.20 -8.56
CA VAL A 58 18.81 4.98 -7.51
C VAL A 58 19.78 3.86 -7.89
N GLY A 59 19.27 2.78 -8.49
CA GLY A 59 20.10 1.68 -8.99
C GLY A 59 21.06 2.15 -10.09
N ILE A 60 20.56 2.89 -11.08
CA ILE A 60 21.38 3.45 -12.15
C ILE A 60 22.44 4.41 -11.60
N LEU A 61 22.07 5.29 -10.66
CA LEU A 61 23.02 6.21 -10.05
C LEU A 61 24.10 5.48 -9.23
N SER A 62 23.72 4.39 -8.55
CA SER A 62 24.66 3.54 -7.80
C SER A 62 25.66 2.84 -8.74
N VAL A 63 25.21 2.35 -9.89
CA VAL A 63 26.08 1.75 -10.91
C VAL A 63 27.05 2.78 -11.49
N VAL A 64 26.56 3.97 -11.84
CA VAL A 64 27.42 5.06 -12.34
C VAL A 64 28.43 5.49 -11.28
N GLY A 65 28.01 5.61 -10.01
CA GLY A 65 28.87 5.92 -8.88
C GLY A 65 29.97 4.89 -8.68
N LEU A 66 29.63 3.59 -8.77
CA LEU A 66 30.61 2.51 -8.72
C LEU A 66 31.60 2.57 -9.88
N ILE A 67 31.14 2.80 -11.11
CA ILE A 67 32.03 2.90 -12.28
C ILE A 67 32.98 4.09 -12.12
N LEU A 68 32.46 5.27 -11.76
CA LEU A 68 33.28 6.46 -11.52
C LEU A 68 34.26 6.25 -10.37
N GLY A 69 33.82 5.63 -9.28
CA GLY A 69 34.66 5.27 -8.14
C GLY A 69 35.82 4.36 -8.55
N ILE A 70 35.55 3.30 -9.33
CA ILE A 70 36.59 2.38 -9.85
C ILE A 70 37.54 3.13 -10.78
N VAL A 71 37.03 3.96 -11.69
CA VAL A 71 37.87 4.73 -12.63
C VAL A 71 38.78 5.70 -11.88
N LEU A 72 38.27 6.44 -10.91
CA LEU A 72 39.07 7.35 -10.08
C LEU A 72 40.10 6.59 -9.23
N PHE A 73 39.71 5.44 -8.67
CA PHE A 73 40.62 4.58 -7.91
C PHE A 73 41.79 4.09 -8.77
N ARG A 74 41.52 3.68 -10.02
CA ARG A 74 42.56 3.23 -10.96
C ARG A 74 43.42 4.36 -11.51
N ARG A 75 42.92 5.60 -11.61
CA ARG A 75 43.65 6.76 -12.16
C ARG A 75 44.77 7.30 -11.26
N GLY A 76 45.04 6.72 -10.11
CA GLY A 76 46.39 6.78 -9.55
C GLY A 76 46.84 8.09 -8.89
N GLY A 77 45.99 9.12 -8.76
CA GLY A 77 46.35 10.45 -8.24
C GLY A 77 46.04 10.71 -6.75
N PRO A 78 46.26 11.94 -6.24
CA PRO A 78 45.94 12.33 -4.85
C PRO A 78 44.44 12.18 -4.52
N ASN A 79 43.59 12.11 -5.54
CA ASN A 79 42.15 11.94 -5.41
C ASN A 79 41.71 10.47 -5.19
N LYS A 80 42.65 9.52 -4.97
CA LYS A 80 42.35 8.10 -4.65
C LYS A 80 41.40 7.96 -3.47
N THR A 81 41.61 8.75 -2.42
CA THR A 81 40.79 8.71 -1.19
C THR A 81 39.33 9.02 -1.50
N HIS A 82 39.06 10.00 -2.37
CA HIS A 82 37.71 10.32 -2.81
C HIS A 82 37.08 9.18 -3.63
N GLY A 83 37.86 8.52 -4.49
CA GLY A 83 37.41 7.33 -5.21
C GLY A 83 36.98 6.20 -4.27
N ILE A 84 37.78 5.91 -3.24
CA ILE A 84 37.45 4.88 -2.22
C ILE A 84 36.19 5.25 -1.44
N ILE A 85 36.07 6.51 -1.00
CA ILE A 85 34.90 6.98 -0.25
C ILE A 85 33.63 6.86 -1.10
N ILE A 86 33.66 7.27 -2.38
CA ILE A 86 32.53 7.13 -3.30
C ILE A 86 32.17 5.66 -3.49
N MET A 87 33.16 4.78 -3.63
CA MET A 87 32.94 3.33 -3.71
C MET A 87 32.24 2.79 -2.46
N ILE A 88 32.73 3.10 -1.26
CA ILE A 88 32.15 2.63 0.00
C ILE A 88 30.72 3.17 0.16
N LEU A 89 30.51 4.46 -0.06
CA LEU A 89 29.18 5.09 0.06
C LEU A 89 28.19 4.47 -0.92
N SER A 90 28.59 4.25 -2.17
CA SER A 90 27.69 3.62 -3.18
C SER A 90 27.31 2.19 -2.81
N VAL A 91 28.26 1.39 -2.30
CA VAL A 91 27.97 0.03 -1.81
C VAL A 91 27.04 0.06 -0.60
N ALA A 92 27.30 0.96 0.36
CA ALA A 92 26.48 1.09 1.56
C ALA A 92 25.04 1.50 1.22
N ILE A 93 24.85 2.49 0.33
CA ILE A 93 23.53 2.92 -0.14
C ILE A 93 22.81 1.75 -0.84
N LEU A 94 23.50 1.01 -1.71
CA LEU A 94 22.94 -0.15 -2.39
C LEU A 94 22.46 -1.21 -1.38
N LEU A 95 23.27 -1.54 -0.37
CA LEU A 95 22.90 -2.51 0.66
C LEU A 95 21.68 -2.04 1.47
N ILE A 96 21.62 -0.77 1.87
CA ILE A 96 20.49 -0.21 2.61
C ILE A 96 19.21 -0.31 1.77
N VAL A 97 19.28 0.02 0.48
CA VAL A 97 18.12 -0.08 -0.42
C VAL A 97 17.67 -1.53 -0.57
N VAL A 98 18.60 -2.47 -0.81
CA VAL A 98 18.27 -3.89 -0.94
C VAL A 98 17.61 -4.43 0.34
N VAL A 99 18.20 -4.15 1.50
CA VAL A 99 17.65 -4.58 2.79
C VAL A 99 16.28 -3.95 3.03
N GLY A 100 16.13 -2.63 2.80
CA GLY A 100 14.85 -1.95 2.97
C GLY A 100 13.75 -2.52 2.07
N VAL A 101 14.05 -2.82 0.81
CA VAL A 101 13.12 -3.47 -0.13
C VAL A 101 12.76 -4.88 0.34
N LEU A 102 13.74 -5.68 0.74
CA LEU A 102 13.49 -7.03 1.27
C LEU A 102 12.63 -6.98 2.54
N SER A 103 12.93 -6.08 3.47
CA SER A 103 12.14 -5.88 4.69
C SER A 103 10.71 -5.47 4.38
N LEU A 104 10.48 -4.60 3.38
CA LEU A 104 9.14 -4.22 2.96
C LEU A 104 8.39 -5.42 2.35
N ILE A 105 9.04 -6.20 1.50
CA ILE A 105 8.46 -7.42 0.91
C ILE A 105 8.08 -8.40 2.01
N VAL A 106 8.97 -8.66 2.97
CA VAL A 106 8.72 -9.56 4.09
C VAL A 106 7.58 -9.05 4.97
N TYR A 107 7.59 -7.75 5.29
CA TYR A 107 6.52 -7.12 6.06
C TYR A 107 5.17 -7.29 5.37
N ARG A 108 5.10 -7.07 4.05
CA ARG A 108 3.89 -7.30 3.25
C ARG A 108 3.50 -8.78 3.23
N ALA A 109 4.44 -9.68 3.03
CA ALA A 109 4.17 -11.12 3.01
C ALA A 109 3.67 -11.62 4.37
N TYR A 110 4.13 -11.05 5.48
CA TYR A 110 3.73 -11.51 6.81
C TYR A 110 2.39 -10.92 7.28
N PHE A 111 2.20 -9.61 7.12
CA PHE A 111 1.03 -8.92 7.67
C PHE A 111 -0.14 -8.80 6.69
N TYR A 112 0.07 -9.03 5.39
CA TYR A 112 -0.90 -8.74 4.35
C TYR A 112 -1.35 -9.96 3.54
N THR A 113 -0.85 -11.16 3.82
CA THR A 113 -1.48 -12.40 3.34
C THR A 113 -2.53 -12.83 4.36
N PRO A 114 -3.83 -12.87 4.00
CA PRO A 114 -4.88 -13.35 4.88
C PRO A 114 -4.83 -14.87 5.08
#